data_AF-A0A382J5S1-F1
#
_entry.id   AF-A0A382J5S1-F1
#
_cell.length_a   1.000
_cell.length_b   1.000
_cell.length_c   1.000
_cell.angle_alpha   90.00
_cell.angle_beta   90.00
_cell.angle_gamma   90.00
#
_symmetry.space_group_name_H-M   'P 1'
#
loop_
_entity.id
_entity.type
_entity.pdbx_description
1 polymer ?
#
loop_
_entity_poly.entity_id
_entity_poly.type
_entity_poly.pdbx_seq_one_letter_code
_entity_poly.pdbx_strand_id
1 'polypeptide(L)'
;MPHSKARSSTKEQWPRIRKRSGKKGLTFLVDTLDRIKHPETGLPDRIRQTFKTRAEAEVFAESLRIRLTNQGLQGFSLGQADLLDAERALKILNGKGVTLVDAAHCAMRYLVSCPEDKTVAEVVEEFISSKENVSPAGKPPVKPATITNYKSRLGWYKEACGDMLIKQVTEEVVHDWVVSRNTPRSNIQNLRPVKTLLQYATDKKYIPG
;
A
#
# COMPACT_ATOMS: atom_id res chain seq x y z
N MET A 1 23.54 -23.12 61.01
CA MET A 1 24.15 -23.66 59.78
C MET A 1 23.12 -23.65 58.66
N PRO A 2 23.03 -22.61 57.82
CA PRO A 2 22.15 -22.65 56.65
C PRO A 2 22.92 -23.17 55.43
N HIS A 3 22.48 -24.32 54.92
CA HIS A 3 22.98 -24.90 53.68
C HIS A 3 22.63 -24.01 52.48
N SER A 4 23.63 -23.37 51.89
CA SER A 4 23.51 -22.69 50.60
C SER A 4 23.46 -23.72 49.47
N LYS A 5 22.31 -23.83 48.80
CA LYS A 5 22.21 -24.60 47.55
C LYS A 5 22.81 -23.77 46.42
N ALA A 6 23.92 -24.26 45.87
CA ALA A 6 24.55 -23.71 44.68
C ALA A 6 23.55 -23.65 43.52
N ARG A 7 23.35 -22.45 42.96
CA ARG A 7 22.62 -22.26 41.69
C ARG A 7 23.55 -22.66 40.55
N SER A 8 23.27 -23.77 39.87
CA SER A 8 23.97 -24.14 38.63
C SER A 8 23.57 -23.17 37.52
N SER A 9 24.50 -22.32 37.08
CA SER A 9 24.31 -21.39 35.96
C SER A 9 24.66 -22.10 34.63
N THR A 10 23.80 -23.00 34.17
CA THR A 10 23.82 -23.39 32.76
C THR A 10 23.09 -22.27 32.01
N LYS A 11 23.77 -21.56 31.08
CA LYS A 11 23.11 -20.57 30.21
C LYS A 11 22.00 -21.28 29.45
N GLU A 12 20.75 -21.16 29.91
CA GLU A 12 19.60 -21.79 29.26
C GLU A 12 19.47 -21.23 27.84
N GLN A 13 19.51 -22.12 26.85
CA GLN A 13 19.43 -21.78 25.44
C GLN A 13 18.06 -21.13 25.14
N TRP A 14 18.08 -19.99 24.45
CA TRP A 14 16.86 -19.32 24.00
C TRP A 14 16.22 -20.10 22.83
N PRO A 15 14.88 -20.20 22.74
CA PRO A 15 13.91 -19.89 23.78
C PRO A 15 13.88 -20.98 24.86
N ARG A 16 13.51 -20.61 26.09
CA ARG A 16 13.54 -21.52 27.24
C ARG A 16 12.37 -22.50 27.18
N ILE A 17 12.65 -23.79 27.31
CA ILE A 17 11.64 -24.84 27.46
C ILE A 17 11.52 -25.22 28.93
N ARG A 18 10.31 -25.11 29.50
CA ARG A 18 10.01 -25.46 30.90
C ARG A 18 9.01 -26.61 30.97
N LYS A 19 9.37 -27.68 31.67
CA LYS A 19 8.44 -28.74 32.03
C LYS A 19 7.48 -28.25 33.13
N ARG A 20 6.16 -28.42 32.93
CA ARG A 20 5.11 -28.10 33.90
C ARG A 20 4.25 -29.33 34.16
N SER A 21 4.07 -29.68 35.43
CA SER A 21 3.11 -30.70 35.86
C SER A 21 1.81 -30.02 36.32
N GLY A 22 0.70 -30.35 35.69
CA GLY A 22 -0.64 -29.88 36.08
C GLY A 22 -1.59 -31.05 36.36
N LYS A 23 -2.82 -30.74 36.80
CA LYS A 23 -3.86 -31.75 37.06
C LYS A 23 -4.19 -32.66 35.85
N LYS A 24 -3.97 -32.16 34.63
CA LYS A 24 -4.22 -32.85 33.36
C LYS A 24 -2.99 -33.56 32.78
N GLY A 25 -1.90 -33.66 33.54
CA GLY A 25 -0.66 -34.31 33.12
C GLY A 25 0.49 -33.35 32.84
N LEU A 26 1.49 -33.87 32.11
CA LEU A 26 2.73 -33.16 31.81
C LEU A 26 2.56 -32.24 30.59
N THR A 27 3.07 -31.02 30.67
CA THR A 27 3.13 -30.07 29.56
C THR A 27 4.50 -29.40 29.48
N PHE A 28 4.84 -28.86 28.30
CA PHE A 28 6.10 -28.18 28.03
C PHE A 28 5.80 -26.76 27.55
N LEU A 29 6.21 -25.76 28.32
CA LEU A 29 6.09 -24.35 27.96
C LEU A 29 7.35 -23.88 27.26
N VAL A 30 7.23 -23.44 26.02
CA VAL A 30 8.26 -22.67 25.32
C VAL A 30 8.05 -21.19 25.60
N ASP A 31 9.13 -20.52 25.97
CA ASP A 31 9.08 -19.18 26.51
C ASP A 31 10.28 -18.34 26.05
N THR A 32 10.03 -17.28 25.29
CA THR A 32 11.10 -16.41 24.76
C THR A 32 11.75 -15.54 25.81
N LEU A 33 11.20 -15.43 27.03
CA LEU A 33 11.66 -14.57 28.15
C LEU A 33 11.65 -13.06 27.86
N ASP A 34 12.25 -12.66 26.74
CA ASP A 34 12.30 -11.30 26.20
C ASP A 34 10.95 -10.89 25.61
N ARG A 35 10.67 -9.60 25.75
CA ARG A 35 9.51 -8.97 25.10
C ARG A 35 9.89 -8.65 23.67
N ILE A 36 9.23 -9.32 22.74
CA ILE A 36 9.31 -9.12 21.31
C ILE A 36 8.13 -8.21 20.93
N LYS A 37 8.27 -7.33 19.94
CA LYS A 37 7.10 -6.54 19.50
C LYS A 37 6.04 -7.50 18.96
N HIS A 38 4.84 -7.44 19.55
CA HIS A 38 3.69 -8.15 19.04
C HIS A 38 3.35 -7.61 17.66
N PRO A 39 3.18 -8.47 16.66
CA PRO A 39 2.95 -8.00 15.30
C PRO A 39 1.65 -7.20 15.15
N GLU A 40 0.56 -7.66 15.78
CA GLU A 40 -0.76 -7.03 15.60
C GLU A 40 -0.98 -5.77 16.44
N THR A 41 -0.30 -5.65 17.59
CA THR A 41 -0.54 -4.53 18.53
C THR A 41 0.65 -3.58 18.61
N GLY A 42 1.81 -3.95 18.07
CA GLY A 42 3.07 -3.20 18.17
C GLY A 42 3.66 -3.12 19.57
N LEU A 43 2.95 -3.64 20.58
CA LEU A 43 3.34 -3.60 21.99
C LEU A 43 4.34 -4.72 22.30
N PRO A 44 5.25 -4.53 23.26
CA PRO A 44 6.17 -5.59 23.68
C PRO A 44 5.38 -6.75 24.32
N ASP A 45 5.33 -7.90 23.65
CA ASP A 45 4.70 -9.12 24.11
C ASP A 45 5.70 -10.29 24.13
N ARG A 46 5.35 -11.36 24.84
CA ARG A 46 6.23 -12.49 25.08
C ARG A 46 5.58 -13.75 24.53
N ILE A 47 6.25 -14.37 23.56
CA ILE A 47 5.77 -15.62 22.97
C ILE A 47 5.86 -16.72 24.03
N ARG A 48 4.70 -17.24 24.41
CA ARG A 48 4.52 -18.31 25.40
C ARG A 48 3.56 -19.33 24.84
N GLN A 49 4.07 -20.51 24.50
CA GLN A 49 3.23 -21.59 23.96
C GLN A 49 3.47 -22.90 24.69
N THR A 50 2.37 -23.57 25.05
CA THR A 50 2.41 -24.84 25.77
C THR A 50 2.11 -26.01 24.84
N PHE A 51 2.93 -27.04 24.92
CA PHE A 51 2.83 -28.26 24.13
C PHE A 51 2.63 -29.48 25.03
N LYS A 52 2.07 -30.55 24.47
CA LYS A 52 1.83 -31.81 25.19
C LYS A 52 3.10 -32.65 25.26
N THR A 53 3.91 -32.61 24.21
CA THR A 53 5.15 -33.39 24.12
C THR A 53 6.39 -32.50 24.12
N ARG A 54 7.51 -33.09 24.54
CA ARG A 54 8.81 -32.40 24.50
C ARG A 54 9.28 -32.15 23.08
N ALA A 55 9.04 -33.13 22.19
CA ALA A 55 9.43 -33.05 20.79
C ALA A 55 8.74 -31.86 20.08
N GLU A 56 7.43 -31.67 20.28
CA GLU A 56 6.70 -30.51 19.76
C GLU A 56 7.29 -29.18 20.25
N ALA A 57 7.61 -29.10 21.55
CA ALA A 57 8.22 -27.92 22.14
C ALA A 57 9.62 -27.65 21.58
N GLU A 58 10.41 -28.69 21.30
CA GLU A 58 11.74 -28.56 20.71
C GLU A 58 11.68 -28.12 19.24
N VAL A 59 10.77 -28.68 18.44
CA VAL A 59 10.54 -28.25 17.05
C VAL A 59 10.14 -26.77 16.98
N PHE A 60 9.22 -26.35 17.86
CA PHE A 60 8.82 -24.96 17.94
C PHE A 60 9.95 -24.05 18.45
N ALA A 61 10.73 -24.48 19.44
CA ALA A 61 11.89 -23.73 19.90
C ALA A 61 12.94 -23.55 18.79
N GLU A 62 13.16 -24.59 17.98
CA GLU A 62 14.09 -24.54 16.86
C GLU A 62 13.62 -23.59 15.75
N SER A 63 12.32 -23.58 15.43
CA SER A 63 11.79 -22.63 14.44
C SER A 63 11.96 -21.18 14.89
N LEU A 64 11.80 -20.90 16.19
CA LEU A 64 12.07 -19.58 16.77
C LEU A 64 13.56 -19.22 16.67
N ARG A 65 14.48 -20.17 16.92
CA ARG A 65 15.93 -19.94 16.76
C ARG A 65 16.29 -19.64 15.32
N ILE A 66 15.84 -20.45 14.37
CA ILE A 66 16.08 -20.25 12.94
C ILE A 66 15.59 -18.86 12.51
N ARG A 67 14.39 -18.48 12.94
CA ARG A 67 13.83 -17.15 12.65
C ARG A 67 14.69 -16.03 13.26
N LEU A 68 15.11 -16.15 14.52
CA LEU A 68 16.00 -15.19 15.16
C LEU A 68 17.36 -15.08 14.46
N THR A 69 17.96 -16.21 14.08
CA THR A 69 19.24 -16.26 13.38
C THR A 69 19.16 -15.62 12.00
N ASN A 70 18.09 -15.89 11.24
CA ASN A 70 17.98 -15.44 9.86
C ASN A 70 17.47 -14.00 9.73
N GLN A 71 16.60 -13.55 10.64
CA GLN A 71 15.84 -12.30 10.49
C GLN A 71 16.00 -11.35 11.70
N GLY A 72 16.76 -11.74 12.72
CA GLY A 72 16.88 -10.99 13.97
C GLY A 72 15.53 -10.82 14.67
N LEU A 73 15.42 -9.79 15.51
CA LEU A 73 14.16 -9.45 16.19
C LEU A 73 13.06 -8.97 15.23
N GLN A 74 13.43 -8.49 14.04
CA GLN A 74 12.47 -8.06 13.01
C GLN A 74 11.70 -9.22 12.40
N GLY A 75 12.22 -10.45 12.43
CA GLY A 75 11.49 -11.64 11.98
C GLY A 75 10.19 -11.93 12.75
N PHE A 76 9.97 -11.25 13.87
CA PHE A 76 8.78 -11.37 14.69
C PHE A 76 7.83 -10.17 14.59
N SER A 77 8.15 -9.15 13.79
CA SER A 77 7.34 -7.93 13.71
C SER A 77 6.09 -8.08 12.84
N LEU A 78 6.00 -9.13 12.03
CA LEU A 78 4.83 -9.39 11.17
C LEU A 78 4.00 -10.57 11.69
N GLY A 79 2.69 -10.40 11.67
CA GLY A 79 1.73 -11.40 12.13
C GLY A 79 1.52 -12.46 11.07
N GLN A 80 0.85 -13.56 11.43
CA GLN A 80 0.53 -14.59 10.43
C GLN A 80 -0.37 -14.04 9.32
N ALA A 81 -1.29 -13.13 9.66
CA ALA A 81 -2.13 -12.45 8.68
C ALA A 81 -1.30 -11.60 7.70
N ASP A 82 -0.37 -10.79 8.20
CA ASP A 82 0.49 -9.93 7.37
C ASP A 82 1.42 -10.76 6.47
N LEU A 83 1.92 -11.90 6.98
CA LEU A 83 2.75 -12.81 6.19
C LEU A 83 1.96 -13.43 5.04
N LEU A 84 0.71 -13.85 5.29
CA LEU A 84 -0.17 -14.38 4.25
C LEU A 84 -0.55 -13.32 3.21
N ASP A 85 -0.79 -12.08 3.66
CA ASP A 85 -1.07 -10.96 2.76
C ASP A 85 0.14 -10.63 1.89
N ALA A 86 1.34 -10.53 2.49
CA ALA A 86 2.59 -10.33 1.77
C ALA A 86 2.86 -11.45 0.75
N GLU A 87 2.58 -12.71 1.09
CA GLU A 87 2.70 -13.83 0.15
C GLU A 87 1.75 -13.69 -1.05
N ARG A 88 0.49 -13.30 -0.81
CA ARG A 88 -0.49 -13.04 -1.88
C ARG A 88 -0.06 -11.87 -2.76
N ALA A 89 0.39 -10.77 -2.15
CA ALA A 89 0.87 -9.60 -2.87
C ALA A 89 2.09 -9.94 -3.75
N LEU A 90 3.04 -10.71 -3.23
CA LEU A 90 4.18 -11.20 -4.02
C LEU A 90 3.75 -12.08 -5.20
N LYS A 91 2.71 -12.91 -5.05
CA LYS A 91 2.14 -13.69 -6.17
C LYS A 91 1.56 -12.79 -7.26
N ILE A 92 0.89 -11.69 -6.90
CA ILE A 92 0.35 -10.71 -7.85
C ILE A 92 1.49 -9.98 -8.58
N LEU A 93 2.55 -9.63 -7.87
CA LEU A 93 3.72 -8.94 -8.43
C LEU A 93 4.65 -9.85 -9.24
N ASN A 94 4.46 -11.17 -9.16
CA ASN A 94 5.38 -12.16 -9.71
C ASN A 94 5.69 -11.91 -11.20
N GLY A 95 6.97 -11.97 -11.56
CA GLY A 95 7.46 -11.77 -12.93
C GLY A 95 7.55 -10.32 -13.41
N LYS A 96 7.15 -9.33 -12.61
CA LYS A 96 7.20 -7.91 -13.02
C LYS A 96 8.45 -7.15 -12.55
N GLY A 97 9.32 -7.78 -11.75
CA GLY A 97 10.50 -7.13 -11.17
C GLY A 97 10.18 -6.02 -10.16
N VAL A 98 8.93 -5.95 -9.69
CA VAL A 98 8.43 -4.93 -8.75
C VAL A 98 8.43 -5.51 -7.34
N THR A 99 8.97 -4.76 -6.38
CA THR A 99 8.96 -5.14 -4.97
C THR A 99 7.68 -4.69 -4.26
N LEU A 100 7.39 -5.27 -3.08
CA LEU A 100 6.29 -4.76 -2.24
C LEU A 100 6.49 -3.30 -1.83
N VAL A 101 7.74 -2.84 -1.72
CA VAL A 101 8.08 -1.45 -1.40
C VAL A 101 7.68 -0.53 -2.55
N ASP A 102 8.00 -0.91 -3.78
CA ASP A 102 7.60 -0.15 -4.99
C ASP A 102 6.08 -0.07 -5.11
N ALA A 103 5.39 -1.19 -4.84
CA ALA A 103 3.93 -1.23 -4.84
C ALA A 103 3.33 -0.31 -3.76
N ALA A 104 3.92 -0.29 -2.55
CA ALA A 104 3.49 0.59 -1.47
C ALA A 104 3.73 2.08 -1.82
N HIS A 105 4.88 2.43 -2.40
CA HIS A 105 5.14 3.80 -2.86
C HIS A 105 4.14 4.24 -3.93
N CYS A 106 3.85 3.36 -4.89
CA CYS A 106 2.83 3.61 -5.90
C CYS A 106 1.45 3.83 -5.24
N ALA A 107 1.01 2.92 -4.38
CA ALA A 107 -0.26 3.03 -3.67
C ALA A 107 -0.35 4.35 -2.89
N MET A 108 0.69 4.74 -2.15
CA MET A 108 0.72 6.01 -1.42
C MET A 108 0.62 7.23 -2.33
N ARG A 109 1.30 7.21 -3.48
CA ARG A 109 1.24 8.31 -4.46
C ARG A 109 -0.18 8.49 -5.01
N TYR A 110 -0.87 7.40 -5.35
CA TYR A 110 -2.17 7.46 -6.04
C TYR A 110 -3.39 7.45 -5.10
N LEU A 111 -3.27 6.90 -3.89
CA LEU A 111 -4.39 6.80 -2.93
C LEU A 111 -4.40 7.94 -1.90
N VAL A 112 -3.24 8.47 -1.49
CA VAL A 112 -3.17 9.45 -0.38
C VAL A 112 -3.13 10.91 -0.87
N SER A 113 -2.65 11.16 -2.10
CA SER A 113 -2.45 12.53 -2.60
C SER A 113 -3.68 13.16 -3.27
N CYS A 114 -4.80 12.44 -3.39
CA CYS A 114 -6.04 12.96 -3.97
C CYS A 114 -7.12 13.07 -2.88
N PRO A 115 -7.29 14.25 -2.25
CA PRO A 115 -8.29 14.44 -1.20
C PRO A 115 -9.74 14.39 -1.71
N GLU A 116 -9.95 14.51 -3.03
CA GLU A 116 -11.27 14.42 -3.66
C GLU A 116 -11.24 13.43 -4.83
N ASP A 117 -12.12 12.42 -4.77
CA ASP A 117 -12.39 11.51 -5.88
C ASP A 117 -13.29 12.22 -6.89
N LYS A 118 -12.67 12.89 -7.86
CA LYS A 118 -13.38 13.48 -9.00
C LYS A 118 -13.26 12.61 -10.24
N THR A 119 -14.37 12.49 -10.93
CA THR A 119 -14.48 11.88 -12.25
C THR A 119 -13.92 12.81 -13.33
N VAL A 120 -13.56 12.27 -14.49
CA VAL A 120 -13.16 13.06 -15.65
C VAL A 120 -14.26 14.06 -16.04
N ALA A 121 -15.53 13.64 -15.98
CA ALA A 121 -16.67 14.50 -16.28
C ALA A 121 -16.72 15.75 -15.40
N GLU A 122 -16.58 15.59 -14.08
CA GLU A 122 -16.59 16.69 -13.12
C GLU A 122 -15.42 17.64 -13.34
N VAL A 123 -14.21 17.10 -13.57
CA VAL A 123 -13.02 17.93 -13.81
C VAL A 123 -13.13 18.70 -15.13
N VAL A 124 -13.73 18.11 -16.17
CA VAL A 124 -13.99 18.80 -17.44
C VAL A 124 -14.95 19.98 -17.25
N GLU A 125 -16.04 19.79 -16.49
CA GLU A 125 -17.01 20.84 -16.21
C GLU A 125 -16.42 21.98 -15.37
N GLU A 126 -15.67 21.63 -14.32
CA GLU A 126 -14.96 22.62 -13.50
C GLU A 126 -13.91 23.39 -14.32
N PHE A 127 -13.15 22.67 -15.17
CA PHE A 127 -12.16 23.29 -16.04
C PHE A 127 -12.79 24.29 -17.00
N ILE A 128 -13.86 23.91 -17.71
CA ILE A 128 -14.57 24.79 -18.65
C ILE A 128 -15.10 26.02 -17.90
N SER A 129 -15.76 25.81 -16.75
CA SER A 129 -16.29 26.89 -15.90
C SER A 129 -15.18 27.84 -15.44
N SER A 130 -13.99 27.34 -15.14
CA SER A 130 -12.83 28.16 -14.76
C SER A 130 -12.25 29.01 -15.89
N LYS A 131 -12.50 28.65 -17.16
CA LYS A 131 -12.05 29.40 -18.35
C LYS A 131 -13.11 30.39 -18.85
N GLU A 132 -14.38 30.11 -18.61
CA GLU A 132 -15.51 30.97 -18.97
C GLU A 132 -15.66 32.18 -18.05
N ASN A 133 -15.25 32.05 -16.79
CA ASN A 133 -15.42 33.08 -15.78
C ASN A 133 -14.14 33.88 -15.51
N VAL A 134 -14.31 35.08 -14.95
CA VAL A 134 -13.19 35.83 -14.38
C VAL A 134 -12.63 35.02 -13.22
N SER A 135 -11.32 34.76 -13.26
CA SER A 135 -10.65 34.05 -12.17
C SER A 135 -10.73 34.88 -10.88
N PRO A 136 -10.74 34.26 -9.69
CA PRO A 136 -10.60 34.98 -8.42
C PRO A 136 -9.37 35.90 -8.36
N ALA A 137 -8.34 35.60 -9.16
CA ALA A 137 -7.13 36.41 -9.32
C ALA A 137 -7.27 37.55 -10.36
N GLY A 138 -8.49 37.87 -10.81
CA GLY A 138 -8.77 38.95 -11.75
C GLY A 138 -8.37 38.69 -13.21
N LYS A 139 -7.97 37.46 -13.56
CA LYS A 139 -7.66 37.13 -14.96
C LYS A 139 -8.94 37.12 -15.80
N PRO A 140 -8.94 37.78 -16.98
CA PRO A 140 -10.11 37.83 -17.84
C PRO A 140 -10.46 36.44 -18.38
N PRO A 141 -11.74 36.21 -18.75
CA PRO A 141 -12.17 34.98 -19.38
C PRO A 141 -11.37 34.69 -20.65
N VAL A 142 -11.26 33.40 -20.96
CA VAL A 142 -10.67 32.96 -22.23
C VAL A 142 -11.58 33.37 -23.39
N LYS A 143 -11.00 33.62 -24.57
CA LYS A 143 -11.76 33.98 -25.78
C LYS A 143 -12.85 32.93 -26.10
N PRO A 144 -14.06 33.34 -26.53
CA PRO A 144 -15.17 32.43 -26.82
C PRO A 144 -14.82 31.28 -27.77
N ALA A 145 -14.07 31.57 -28.85
CA ALA A 145 -13.64 30.56 -29.82
C ALA A 145 -12.78 29.44 -29.18
N THR A 146 -11.95 29.79 -28.21
CA THR A 146 -11.12 28.80 -27.49
C THR A 146 -11.97 27.97 -26.52
N ILE A 147 -12.97 28.58 -25.87
CA ILE A 147 -13.93 27.86 -25.03
C ILE A 147 -14.73 26.85 -25.86
N THR A 148 -15.23 27.25 -27.04
CA THR A 148 -15.92 26.33 -27.96
C THR A 148 -15.04 25.14 -28.34
N ASN A 149 -13.75 25.38 -28.58
CA ASN A 149 -12.79 24.32 -28.85
C ASN A 149 -12.64 23.36 -27.66
N TYR A 150 -12.50 23.88 -26.43
CA TYR A 150 -12.47 23.04 -25.23
C TYR A 150 -13.75 22.23 -25.05
N LYS A 151 -14.92 22.86 -25.16
CA LYS A 151 -16.23 22.16 -25.05
C LYS A 151 -16.37 21.02 -26.04
N SER A 152 -16.00 21.25 -27.31
CA SER A 152 -16.10 20.21 -28.34
C SER A 152 -15.14 19.05 -28.08
N ARG A 153 -13.85 19.35 -27.84
CA ARG A 153 -12.82 18.31 -27.74
C ARG A 153 -12.86 17.55 -26.42
N LEU A 154 -13.04 18.27 -25.30
CA LEU A 154 -13.19 17.66 -24.00
C LEU A 154 -14.58 17.03 -23.82
N GLY A 155 -15.59 17.45 -24.60
CA GLY A 155 -16.89 16.78 -24.66
C GLY A 155 -16.74 15.33 -25.12
N TRP A 156 -16.00 15.08 -26.21
CA TRP A 156 -15.72 13.71 -26.66
C TRP A 156 -14.86 12.90 -25.69
N TYR A 157 -13.94 13.57 -24.99
CA TYR A 157 -13.14 12.91 -23.95
C TYR A 157 -14.02 12.52 -22.76
N LYS A 158 -14.92 13.41 -22.35
CA LYS A 158 -15.94 13.16 -21.32
C LYS A 158 -16.89 12.04 -21.72
N GLU A 159 -17.30 11.94 -22.98
CA GLU A 159 -18.14 10.82 -23.45
C GLU A 159 -17.43 9.47 -23.34
N ALA A 160 -16.12 9.42 -23.59
CA ALA A 160 -15.35 8.18 -23.57
C ALA A 160 -14.88 7.77 -22.17
N CYS A 161 -14.49 8.73 -21.34
CA CYS A 161 -13.83 8.49 -20.05
C CYS A 161 -14.54 9.14 -18.86
N GLY A 162 -15.75 9.66 -19.05
CA GLY A 162 -16.45 10.54 -18.10
C GLY A 162 -16.59 9.97 -16.69
N ASP A 163 -16.94 8.69 -16.59
CA ASP A 163 -17.17 8.00 -15.31
C ASP A 163 -15.86 7.56 -14.61
N MET A 164 -14.73 7.60 -15.31
CA MET A 164 -13.43 7.24 -14.76
C MET A 164 -12.97 8.31 -13.78
N LEU A 165 -12.35 7.92 -12.67
CA LEU A 165 -11.70 8.88 -11.78
C LEU A 165 -10.51 9.53 -12.50
N ILE A 166 -10.37 10.85 -12.40
CA ILE A 166 -9.31 11.58 -13.09
C ILE A 166 -7.90 11.09 -12.68
N LYS A 167 -7.74 10.62 -11.43
CA LYS A 167 -6.50 10.04 -10.90
C LYS A 167 -6.13 8.68 -11.48
N GLN A 168 -7.08 8.00 -12.12
CA GLN A 168 -6.89 6.70 -12.79
C GLN A 168 -6.58 6.84 -14.28
N VAL A 169 -6.63 8.06 -14.83
CA VAL A 169 -6.27 8.32 -16.22
C VAL A 169 -4.76 8.11 -16.37
N THR A 170 -4.39 7.08 -17.12
CA THR A 170 -2.99 6.78 -17.47
C THR A 170 -2.64 7.26 -18.88
N GLU A 171 -1.35 7.20 -19.23
CA GLU A 171 -0.90 7.53 -20.58
C GLU A 171 -1.54 6.59 -21.62
N GLU A 172 -1.69 5.31 -21.29
CA GLU A 172 -2.33 4.30 -22.15
C GLU A 172 -3.79 4.66 -22.43
N VAL A 173 -4.55 5.07 -21.41
CA VAL A 173 -5.95 5.50 -21.59
C VAL A 173 -6.05 6.67 -22.56
N VAL A 174 -5.19 7.67 -22.41
CA VAL A 174 -5.16 8.84 -23.29
C VAL A 174 -4.75 8.44 -24.71
N HIS A 175 -3.73 7.58 -24.84
CA HIS A 175 -3.24 7.09 -26.12
C HIS A 175 -4.33 6.31 -26.87
N ASP A 176 -4.99 5.36 -26.21
CA ASP A 176 -6.02 4.51 -26.81
C ASP A 176 -7.22 5.34 -27.27
N TRP A 177 -7.65 6.31 -26.46
CA TRP A 177 -8.69 7.26 -26.87
C TRP A 177 -8.28 8.05 -28.11
N VAL A 178 -7.05 8.57 -28.14
CA VAL A 178 -6.54 9.34 -29.29
C VAL A 178 -6.51 8.49 -30.55
N VAL A 179 -6.01 7.26 -30.48
CA VAL A 179 -5.94 6.34 -31.63
C VAL A 179 -7.34 5.99 -32.15
N SER A 180 -8.33 5.80 -31.27
CA SER A 180 -9.71 5.47 -31.66
C SER A 180 -10.38 6.51 -32.57
N ARG A 181 -9.90 7.76 -32.58
CA ARG A 181 -10.45 8.88 -33.37
C ARG A 181 -9.92 8.96 -34.81
N ASN A 182 -9.02 8.05 -35.17
CA ASN A 182 -8.68 7.65 -36.54
C ASN A 182 -8.24 8.76 -37.54
N THR A 183 -7.57 9.83 -37.10
CA THR A 183 -6.78 10.72 -37.99
C THR A 183 -5.61 11.44 -37.27
N PRO A 184 -4.38 11.44 -37.80
CA PRO A 184 -3.20 12.04 -37.12
C PRO A 184 -3.34 13.52 -36.75
N ARG A 185 -4.02 14.31 -37.60
CA ARG A 185 -4.27 15.74 -37.34
C ARG A 185 -5.29 15.97 -36.24
N SER A 186 -6.30 15.11 -36.13
CA SER A 186 -7.26 15.12 -35.02
C SER A 186 -6.57 14.74 -33.71
N ASN A 187 -5.65 13.78 -33.75
CA ASN A 187 -4.93 13.28 -32.57
C ASN A 187 -4.14 14.38 -31.85
N ILE A 188 -3.34 15.18 -32.57
CA ILE A 188 -2.59 16.31 -32.00
C ILE A 188 -3.53 17.39 -31.46
N GLN A 189 -4.64 17.66 -32.16
CA GLN A 189 -5.63 18.65 -31.76
C GLN A 189 -6.45 18.22 -30.54
N ASN A 190 -6.62 16.92 -30.33
CA ASN A 190 -7.31 16.33 -29.17
C ASN A 190 -6.39 16.26 -27.94
N LEU A 191 -5.10 15.95 -28.16
CA LEU A 191 -4.11 15.84 -27.08
C LEU A 191 -3.87 17.16 -26.34
N ARG A 192 -3.87 18.29 -27.04
CA ARG A 192 -3.59 19.61 -26.42
C ARG A 192 -4.63 19.98 -25.34
N PRO A 193 -5.95 19.93 -25.60
CA PRO A 193 -6.97 20.10 -24.57
C PRO A 193 -6.84 19.13 -23.41
N VAL A 194 -6.62 17.84 -23.68
CA VAL A 194 -6.50 16.81 -22.62
C VAL A 194 -5.26 17.07 -21.76
N LYS A 195 -4.11 17.38 -22.35
CA LYS A 195 -2.90 17.78 -21.61
C LYS A 195 -3.16 18.99 -20.72
N THR A 196 -3.90 19.98 -21.23
CA THR A 196 -4.23 21.20 -20.47
C THR A 196 -5.18 20.89 -19.31
N LEU A 197 -6.13 19.98 -19.51
CA LEU A 197 -7.02 19.47 -18.47
C LEU A 197 -6.26 18.71 -17.38
N LEU A 198 -5.35 17.81 -17.76
CA LEU A 198 -4.52 17.05 -16.80
C LEU A 198 -3.56 17.95 -16.02
N GLN A 199 -3.00 18.98 -16.66
CA GLN A 199 -2.23 20.01 -15.96
C GLN A 199 -3.10 20.75 -14.94
N TYR A 200 -4.31 21.15 -15.33
CA TYR A 200 -5.27 21.78 -14.41
C TYR A 200 -5.60 20.87 -13.21
N ALA A 201 -5.83 19.58 -13.47
CA ALA A 201 -6.09 18.60 -12.42
C ALA A 201 -4.88 18.40 -11.49
N THR A 202 -3.66 18.49 -12.02
CA THR A 202 -2.41 18.46 -11.24
C THR A 202 -2.28 19.71 -10.37
N ASP A 203 -2.52 20.89 -10.93
CA ASP A 203 -2.47 22.18 -10.20
C ASP A 203 -3.51 22.21 -9.06
N LYS A 204 -4.68 21.59 -9.27
CA LYS A 204 -5.74 21.42 -8.27
C LYS A 204 -5.52 20.26 -7.30
N LYS A 205 -4.46 19.45 -7.48
CA LYS A 205 -4.15 18.26 -6.69
C LYS A 205 -5.22 17.16 -6.76
N TYR A 206 -5.94 17.09 -7.88
CA TYR A 206 -6.82 15.95 -8.20
C TYR A 206 -6.05 14.77 -8.79
N ILE A 207 -4.83 15.01 -9.25
CA ILE A 207 -3.86 13.99 -9.66
C ILE A 207 -2.55 14.31 -8.93
N PRO A 208 -1.79 13.31 -8.45
CA PRO A 208 -0.44 13.53 -7.95
C PRO A 208 0.46 14.11 -9.04
N GLY A 209 1.20 15.18 -8.69
CA GLY A 209 2.22 15.78 -9.56
C GLY A 209 3.48 14.94 -9.75
#